data_AF-A0A2A2YEQ4-F1
#
_entry.id   AF-A0A2A2YEQ4-F1
#
_cell.length_a   1.000
_cell.length_b   1.000
_cell.length_c   1.000
_cell.angle_alpha   90.00
_cell.angle_beta   90.00
_cell.angle_gamma   90.00
#
_symmetry.space_group_name_H-M   'P 1'
#
loop_
_entity.id
_entity.type
_entity.pdbx_description
1 polymer ?
#
loop_
_entity_poly.entity_id
_entity_poly.type
_entity_poly.pdbx_seq_one_letter_code
_entity_poly.pdbx_strand_id
1 'polypeptide(L)'
;MPARELALRLLCSRARVNMQKLRTAHPDERMQVDLVQAANEYKGLPLVVDDNGGQNILEIRAKCRRVHARTPLDMVVIDYIQLINGLDSGLPREQQIAEVSRSIKAMAKEFKIPIIALAQLNRKSEDEARQPRMSDLRESGSIEQDADIVMLISKPPISQGKAAEAEAEPRTVTDPPPTSTCSLIRG
;
A
#
# COMPACT_ATOMS: atom_id res chain seq x y z
N MET A 1 -5.93 -8.17 -5.91
CA MET A 1 -7.05 -8.06 -4.96
C MET A 1 -8.25 -7.50 -5.72
N PRO A 2 -9.46 -8.05 -5.60
CA PRO A 2 -10.65 -7.52 -6.29
C PRO A 2 -11.09 -6.16 -5.74
N ALA A 3 -11.70 -5.33 -6.58
CA ALA A 3 -12.14 -3.97 -6.23
C ALA A 3 -13.10 -3.96 -5.01
N ARG A 4 -14.01 -4.93 -4.94
CA ARG A 4 -14.95 -5.08 -3.81
C ARG A 4 -14.25 -5.25 -2.46
N GLU A 5 -13.11 -5.96 -2.45
CA GLU A 5 -12.39 -6.25 -1.22
C GLU A 5 -11.66 -5.00 -0.74
N LEU A 6 -11.03 -4.27 -1.68
CA LEU A 6 -10.43 -2.97 -1.40
C LEU A 6 -11.46 -1.98 -0.84
N ALA A 7 -12.62 -1.87 -1.48
CA ALA A 7 -13.71 -1.01 -1.02
C ALA A 7 -14.15 -1.35 0.41
N LEU A 8 -14.28 -2.63 0.73
CA LEU A 8 -14.58 -3.08 2.09
C LEU A 8 -13.47 -2.69 3.09
N ARG A 9 -12.20 -2.79 2.69
CA ARG A 9 -11.08 -2.36 3.55
C ARG A 9 -11.11 -0.86 3.83
N LEU A 10 -11.35 -0.05 2.80
CA LEU A 10 -11.47 1.40 2.92
C LEU A 10 -12.65 1.79 3.81
N LEU A 11 -13.79 1.10 3.66
CA LEU A 11 -14.99 1.33 4.47
C LEU A 11 -14.75 1.00 5.94
N CYS A 12 -14.28 -0.21 6.23
CA CYS A 12 -13.98 -0.64 7.60
C CYS A 12 -12.93 0.25 8.26
N SER A 13 -11.89 0.64 7.51
CA SER A 13 -10.84 1.53 8.00
C SER A 13 -11.41 2.90 8.37
N ARG A 14 -12.25 3.49 7.51
CA ARG A 14 -12.87 4.80 7.77
C ARG A 14 -13.89 4.77 8.89
N ALA A 15 -14.67 3.69 9.00
CA ALA A 15 -15.66 3.49 10.06
C ALA A 15 -15.02 3.05 11.39
N ARG A 16 -13.72 2.74 11.42
CA ARG A 16 -13.01 2.13 12.57
C ARG A 16 -13.67 0.84 13.06
N VAL A 17 -14.16 0.06 12.11
CA VAL A 17 -14.87 -1.20 12.33
C VAL A 17 -13.92 -2.38 12.13
N ASN A 18 -13.99 -3.36 13.03
CA ASN A 18 -13.25 -4.61 12.86
C ASN A 18 -13.83 -5.41 11.68
N MET A 19 -13.03 -5.58 10.63
CA MET A 19 -13.41 -6.30 9.43
C MET A 19 -13.75 -7.78 9.66
N GLN A 20 -13.09 -8.45 10.61
CA GLN A 20 -13.42 -9.84 10.93
C GLN A 20 -14.83 -9.93 11.51
N LYS A 21 -15.19 -9.03 12.43
CA LYS A 21 -16.55 -8.98 12.98
C LYS A 21 -17.59 -8.75 11.89
N LEU A 22 -17.33 -7.87 10.93
CA LEU A 22 -18.23 -7.62 9.80
C LEU A 22 -18.39 -8.85 8.88
N ARG A 23 -17.38 -9.71 8.79
CA ARG A 23 -17.43 -10.94 7.99
C ARG A 23 -18.09 -12.12 8.69
N THR A 24 -17.98 -12.20 10.02
CA THR A 24 -18.40 -13.37 10.81
C THR A 24 -19.68 -13.17 11.60
N ALA A 25 -20.10 -11.92 11.83
CA ALA A 25 -21.26 -11.58 12.65
C ALA A 25 -22.18 -10.58 11.94
N HIS A 26 -23.43 -10.53 12.40
CA HIS A 26 -24.35 -9.48 11.98
C HIS A 26 -23.92 -8.16 12.60
N PRO A 27 -23.90 -7.08 11.81
CA PRO A 27 -23.50 -5.81 12.34
C PRO A 27 -24.53 -5.29 13.34
N ASP A 28 -24.07 -4.88 14.53
CA ASP A 28 -24.92 -4.18 15.48
C ASP A 28 -25.35 -2.81 14.91
N GLU A 29 -26.39 -2.24 15.50
CA GLU A 29 -27.01 -1.01 15.00
C GLU A 29 -26.01 0.16 14.93
N ARG A 30 -25.10 0.26 15.89
CA ARG A 30 -24.05 1.30 15.91
C ARG A 30 -23.08 1.11 14.75
N MET A 31 -22.61 -0.11 14.54
CA MET A 31 -21.71 -0.44 13.44
C MET A 31 -22.36 -0.19 12.08
N GLN A 32 -23.67 -0.46 11.94
CA GLN A 32 -24.40 -0.12 10.71
C GLN A 32 -24.42 1.38 10.47
N VAL A 33 -24.71 2.18 11.49
CA VAL A 33 -24.69 3.65 11.40
C VAL A 33 -23.31 4.16 10.99
N ASP A 34 -22.23 3.66 11.62
CA ASP A 34 -20.85 4.06 11.31
C ASP A 34 -20.45 3.71 9.87
N LEU A 35 -20.84 2.52 9.40
CA LEU A 35 -20.59 2.07 8.03
C LEU A 35 -21.36 2.91 7.00
N VAL A 36 -22.63 3.23 7.26
CA VAL A 36 -23.44 4.07 6.38
C VAL A 36 -22.85 5.47 6.30
N GLN A 37 -22.42 6.05 7.42
CA GLN A 37 -21.75 7.34 7.44
C GLN A 37 -20.46 7.33 6.61
N ALA A 38 -19.59 6.34 6.82
CA ALA A 38 -18.35 6.20 6.04
C ALA A 38 -18.63 5.99 4.54
N ALA A 39 -19.67 5.24 4.17
CA ALA A 39 -20.07 5.06 2.78
C ALA A 39 -20.54 6.36 2.14
N ASN A 40 -21.30 7.18 2.89
CA ASN A 40 -21.77 8.48 2.42
C ASN A 40 -20.61 9.46 2.19
N GLU A 41 -19.53 9.38 2.97
CA GLU A 41 -18.34 10.20 2.74
C GLU A 41 -17.57 9.81 1.47
N TYR A 42 -17.53 8.51 1.14
CA TYR A 42 -16.92 8.05 -0.11
C TYR A 42 -17.80 8.29 -1.34
N LYS A 43 -19.11 8.48 -1.14
CA LYS A 43 -20.06 8.70 -2.21
C LYS A 43 -19.73 9.99 -2.96
N GLY A 44 -19.46 9.87 -4.25
CA GLY A 44 -19.16 11.01 -5.13
C GLY A 44 -17.68 11.42 -5.14
N LEU A 45 -16.81 10.75 -4.38
CA LEU A 45 -15.36 10.95 -4.55
C LEU A 45 -14.92 10.42 -5.92
N PRO A 46 -13.98 11.11 -6.60
CA PRO A 46 -13.43 10.69 -7.89
C PRO A 46 -12.40 9.56 -7.73
N LEU A 47 -12.78 8.47 -7.03
CA LEU A 47 -11.95 7.29 -6.84
C LEU A 47 -12.22 6.27 -7.95
N VAL A 48 -11.19 5.97 -8.74
CA VAL A 48 -11.24 4.95 -9.79
C VAL A 48 -10.39 3.76 -9.36
N VAL A 49 -10.98 2.56 -9.38
CA VAL A 49 -10.29 1.30 -9.08
C VAL A 49 -10.28 0.44 -10.34
N ASP A 50 -9.11 -0.07 -10.66
CA ASP A 50 -8.89 -1.03 -11.72
C ASP A 50 -8.28 -2.30 -11.11
N ASP A 51 -9.03 -3.39 -11.12
CA ASP A 51 -8.61 -4.68 -10.53
C ASP A 51 -8.24 -5.73 -11.60
N ASN A 52 -8.03 -5.31 -12.85
CA ASN A 52 -7.52 -6.18 -13.90
C ASN A 52 -6.07 -6.62 -13.60
N GLY A 53 -5.82 -7.93 -13.65
CA GLY A 53 -4.50 -8.52 -13.43
C GLY A 53 -3.66 -8.65 -14.70
N GLY A 54 -2.36 -8.93 -14.55
CA GLY A 54 -1.48 -9.29 -15.67
C GLY A 54 -1.19 -8.16 -16.65
N GLN A 55 -1.29 -6.92 -16.21
CA GLN A 55 -1.10 -5.76 -17.06
C GLN A 55 0.37 -5.40 -17.25
N ASN A 56 0.71 -4.87 -18.42
CA ASN A 56 1.99 -4.23 -18.64
C ASN A 56 1.90 -2.71 -18.35
N ILE A 57 3.06 -2.06 -18.28
CA ILE A 57 3.14 -0.64 -17.92
C ILE A 57 2.52 0.30 -18.97
N LEU A 58 2.48 -0.10 -20.25
CA LEU A 58 1.88 0.70 -21.33
C LEU A 58 0.35 0.72 -21.22
N GLU A 59 -0.26 -0.41 -20.88
CA GLU A 59 -1.69 -0.50 -20.62
C GLU A 59 -2.09 0.37 -19.43
N ILE A 60 -1.34 0.30 -18.33
CA ILE A 60 -1.56 1.14 -17.15
C ILE A 60 -1.50 2.61 -17.54
N ARG A 61 -0.44 3.02 -18.27
CA ARG A 61 -0.28 4.40 -18.76
C ARG A 61 -1.45 4.85 -19.64
N ALA A 62 -1.89 4.01 -20.57
CA ALA A 62 -3.01 4.32 -21.46
C ALA A 62 -4.32 4.51 -20.67
N LYS A 63 -4.57 3.67 -19.66
CA LYS A 63 -5.72 3.80 -18.77
C LYS A 63 -5.66 5.08 -17.94
N CYS A 64 -4.51 5.39 -17.32
CA CYS A 64 -4.31 6.63 -16.58
C CYS A 64 -4.54 7.85 -17.48
N ARG A 65 -4.00 7.86 -18.70
CA ARG A 65 -4.22 8.96 -19.66
C ARG A 65 -5.69 9.16 -19.99
N ARG A 66 -6.41 8.07 -20.25
CA ARG A 66 -7.86 8.11 -20.55
C ARG A 66 -8.68 8.64 -19.38
N VAL A 67 -8.35 8.25 -18.15
CA VAL A 67 -9.03 8.76 -16.96
C VAL A 67 -8.68 10.24 -16.75
N HIS A 68 -7.39 10.59 -16.77
CA HIS A 68 -6.89 11.95 -16.59
C HIS A 68 -7.50 12.95 -17.60
N ALA A 69 -7.73 12.53 -18.84
CA ALA A 69 -8.38 13.36 -19.86
C ALA A 69 -9.86 13.66 -19.57
N ARG A 70 -10.57 12.79 -18.84
CA ARG A 70 -11.97 12.99 -18.44
C ARG A 70 -12.08 13.74 -17.12
N THR A 71 -11.26 13.31 -16.16
CA THR A 71 -11.16 13.87 -14.82
C THR A 71 -9.68 13.87 -14.45
N PRO A 72 -9.04 15.04 -14.30
CA PRO A 72 -7.62 15.11 -13.93
C PRO A 72 -7.35 14.26 -12.70
N LEU A 73 -6.34 13.39 -12.81
CA LEU A 73 -5.87 12.57 -11.71
C LEU A 73 -4.97 13.42 -10.81
N ASP A 74 -5.19 13.34 -9.49
CA ASP A 74 -4.32 13.98 -8.49
C ASP A 74 -3.25 13.02 -7.94
N MET A 75 -3.49 11.71 -8.04
CA MET A 75 -2.58 10.66 -7.56
C MET A 75 -2.87 9.33 -8.25
N VAL A 76 -1.83 8.49 -8.38
CA VAL A 76 -1.98 7.09 -8.78
C VAL A 76 -1.35 6.19 -7.71
N VAL A 77 -2.04 5.09 -7.38
CA VAL A 77 -1.52 4.04 -6.49
C VAL A 77 -1.44 2.73 -7.26
N ILE A 78 -0.30 2.05 -7.19
CA ILE A 78 -0.03 0.76 -7.85
C ILE A 78 0.23 -0.30 -6.78
N ASP A 79 -0.64 -1.31 -6.70
CA ASP A 79 -0.53 -2.47 -5.80
C ASP A 79 -0.35 -3.76 -6.61
N TYR A 80 0.86 -4.24 -6.89
CA TYR A 80 2.21 -3.74 -6.57
C TYR A 80 3.13 -3.99 -7.78
N ILE A 81 4.32 -3.37 -7.83
CA ILE A 81 5.21 -3.34 -9.02
C ILE A 81 5.51 -4.74 -9.55
N GLN A 82 5.76 -5.72 -8.68
CA GLN A 82 6.13 -7.07 -9.10
C GLN A 82 5.00 -7.85 -9.79
N LEU A 83 3.76 -7.35 -9.85
CA LEU A 83 2.68 -7.93 -10.67
C LEU A 83 2.58 -7.31 -12.07
N ILE A 84 3.33 -6.25 -12.34
CA ILE A 84 3.38 -5.64 -13.66
C ILE A 84 4.29 -6.49 -14.56
N ASN A 85 3.75 -6.86 -15.71
CA ASN A 85 4.47 -7.60 -16.74
C ASN A 85 5.45 -6.65 -17.44
N GLY A 86 6.70 -7.11 -17.62
CA GLY A 86 7.66 -6.44 -18.49
C GLY A 86 7.18 -6.45 -19.94
N LEU A 87 7.71 -5.54 -20.76
CA LEU A 87 7.37 -5.51 -22.18
C LEU A 87 7.97 -6.70 -22.93
N ASP A 88 9.16 -7.12 -22.51
CA ASP A 88 9.81 -8.33 -22.98
C ASP A 88 9.87 -9.37 -21.86
N SER A 89 9.10 -10.44 -22.01
CA SER A 89 9.05 -11.56 -21.06
C SER A 89 10.34 -12.40 -21.05
N GLY A 90 11.19 -12.27 -22.07
CA GLY A 90 12.47 -12.98 -22.16
C GLY A 90 13.57 -12.37 -21.32
N LEU A 91 13.40 -11.12 -20.84
CA LEU A 91 14.39 -10.45 -20.01
C LEU A 91 14.44 -11.04 -18.59
N PRO A 92 15.61 -11.02 -17.93
CA PRO A 92 15.71 -11.29 -16.50
C PRO A 92 14.74 -10.43 -15.70
N ARG A 93 14.15 -11.00 -14.65
CA ARG A 93 13.12 -10.32 -13.85
C ARG A 93 13.60 -8.97 -13.30
N GLU A 94 14.86 -8.88 -12.88
CA GLU A 94 15.48 -7.64 -12.39
C GLU A 94 15.44 -6.52 -13.45
N GLN A 95 15.70 -6.86 -14.72
CA GLN A 95 15.67 -5.89 -15.82
C GLN A 95 14.24 -5.46 -16.15
N GLN A 96 13.28 -6.39 -16.11
CA GLN A 96 11.86 -6.06 -16.27
C GLN A 96 11.39 -5.09 -15.18
N ILE A 97 11.77 -5.34 -13.92
CA ILE A 97 11.44 -4.46 -12.80
C ILE A 97 12.09 -3.09 -12.98
N ALA A 98 13.34 -3.03 -13.44
CA ALA A 98 14.02 -1.77 -13.75
C ALA A 98 13.35 -0.98 -14.88
N GLU A 99 12.83 -1.67 -15.90
CA GLU A 99 12.05 -1.04 -16.97
C GLU A 99 10.73 -0.45 -16.45
N VAL A 100 10.02 -1.23 -15.62
CA VAL A 100 8.75 -0.79 -15.02
C VAL A 100 8.97 0.41 -14.10
N SER A 101 10.00 0.38 -13.25
CA SER A 101 10.39 1.47 -12.36
C SER A 101 10.61 2.80 -13.11
N ARG A 102 11.49 2.79 -14.13
CA ARG A 102 11.76 3.95 -14.98
C ARG A 102 10.50 4.46 -15.69
N SER A 103 9.66 3.53 -16.15
CA SER A 103 8.41 3.85 -16.83
C SER A 103 7.36 4.48 -15.91
N ILE A 104 7.32 4.07 -14.64
CA ILE A 104 6.49 4.71 -13.59
C ILE A 104 7.02 6.12 -13.31
N LYS A 105 8.33 6.31 -13.16
CA LYS A 105 8.92 7.63 -12.95
C LYS A 105 8.65 8.59 -14.12
N ALA A 106 8.75 8.09 -15.35
CA ALA A 106 8.39 8.84 -16.54
C ALA A 106 6.89 9.21 -16.55
N MET A 107 6.02 8.27 -16.15
CA MET A 107 4.57 8.51 -16.05
C MET A 107 4.24 9.57 -15.00
N ALA A 108 4.91 9.58 -13.86
CA ALA A 108 4.75 10.60 -12.82
C ALA A 108 5.13 11.99 -13.35
N LYS A 109 6.23 12.10 -14.10
CA LYS A 109 6.67 13.35 -14.73
C LYS A 109 5.73 13.82 -15.84
N GLU A 110 5.20 12.89 -16.64
CA GLU A 110 4.26 13.17 -17.73
C GLU A 110 2.97 13.77 -17.19
N PHE A 111 2.34 13.11 -16.22
CA PHE A 111 1.07 13.56 -15.63
C PHE A 111 1.25 14.63 -14.54
N LYS A 112 2.50 14.90 -14.11
CA LYS A 112 2.85 15.84 -13.04
C LYS A 112 2.12 15.56 -11.72
N ILE A 113 1.96 14.28 -11.38
CA ILE A 113 1.24 13.83 -10.18
C ILE A 113 2.09 12.83 -9.39
N PRO A 114 1.91 12.74 -8.06
CA PRO A 114 2.54 11.70 -7.26
C PRO A 114 2.03 10.31 -7.66
N ILE A 115 2.95 9.35 -7.73
CA ILE A 115 2.63 7.93 -7.90
C ILE A 115 3.20 7.15 -6.72
N ILE A 116 2.32 6.47 -5.99
CA ILE A 116 2.71 5.54 -4.92
C ILE A 116 2.74 4.15 -5.52
N ALA A 117 3.91 3.55 -5.59
CA ALA A 117 4.08 2.20 -6.09
C ALA A 117 4.51 1.28 -4.95
N LEU A 118 3.68 0.28 -4.65
CA LEU A 118 4.01 -0.71 -3.64
C LEU A 118 5.02 -1.71 -4.21
N ALA A 119 5.96 -2.14 -3.39
CA ALA A 119 6.93 -3.17 -3.72
C ALA A 119 7.01 -4.18 -2.59
N GLN A 120 7.03 -5.47 -2.94
CA GLN A 120 7.32 -6.52 -1.97
C GLN A 120 8.82 -6.61 -1.70
N LEU A 121 9.17 -6.97 -0.47
CA LEU A 121 10.55 -7.20 -0.03
C LEU A 121 10.85 -8.69 0.02
N ASN A 122 12.14 -9.03 -0.05
CA ASN A 122 12.59 -10.38 0.25
C ASN A 122 12.37 -10.74 1.73
N ARG A 123 12.02 -12.01 2.00
CA ARG A 123 11.69 -12.50 3.35
C ARG A 123 12.86 -12.54 4.35
N LYS A 124 14.09 -12.29 3.90
CA LYS A 124 15.30 -12.32 4.75
C LYS A 124 15.18 -11.43 6.00
N SER A 125 14.53 -10.27 5.87
CA SER A 125 14.30 -9.36 7.00
C SER A 125 13.39 -9.97 8.07
N GLU A 126 12.39 -10.75 7.66
CA GLU A 126 11.46 -11.46 8.54
C GLU A 126 12.18 -12.61 9.26
N ASP A 127 12.98 -13.39 8.53
CA ASP A 127 13.74 -14.52 9.07
C ASP A 127 14.74 -14.08 10.15
N GLU A 128 15.37 -12.92 9.94
CA GLU A 128 16.33 -12.32 10.86
C GLU A 128 15.67 -11.46 11.97
N ALA A 129 14.32 -11.42 12.01
CA ALA A 129 13.52 -10.61 12.94
C ALA A 129 14.01 -9.15 13.06
N ARG A 130 14.48 -8.59 11.95
CA ARG A 130 15.09 -7.26 11.89
C ARG A 130 14.23 -6.28 11.12
N GLN A 131 14.54 -4.99 11.27
CA GLN A 131 13.94 -3.98 10.43
C GLN A 131 14.31 -4.18 8.96
N PRO A 132 13.37 -3.99 8.02
CA PRO A 132 13.67 -4.02 6.60
C PRO A 132 14.64 -2.89 6.23
N ARG A 133 15.51 -3.17 5.27
CA ARG A 133 16.53 -2.24 4.76
C ARG A 133 16.44 -2.17 3.24
N MET A 134 17.05 -1.15 2.65
CA MET A 134 17.12 -0.99 1.19
C MET A 134 17.68 -2.23 0.48
N SER A 135 18.65 -2.92 1.10
CA SER A 135 19.19 -4.18 0.58
C SER A 135 18.16 -5.30 0.43
N ASP A 136 17.00 -5.23 1.08
CA ASP A 136 15.93 -6.23 0.97
C ASP A 136 15.12 -6.09 -0.32
N LEU A 137 15.23 -4.93 -1.00
CA LEU A 137 14.75 -4.73 -2.37
C LEU A 137 15.65 -5.39 -3.41
N ARG A 138 16.64 -6.23 -3.02
CA ARG A 138 17.52 -6.96 -3.95
C ARG A 138 16.68 -7.63 -5.05
N GLU A 139 17.06 -7.40 -6.32
CA GLU A 139 16.29 -7.51 -7.59
C GLU A 139 15.73 -6.18 -8.13
N SER A 140 15.77 -5.11 -7.32
CA SER A 140 15.11 -3.83 -7.60
C SER A 140 15.98 -2.60 -7.28
N GLY A 141 17.30 -2.68 -7.40
CA GLY A 141 18.19 -1.53 -7.15
C GLY A 141 17.86 -0.31 -8.01
N SER A 142 17.23 -0.52 -9.16
CA SER A 142 16.62 0.50 -10.01
C SER A 142 15.46 1.25 -9.34
N ILE A 143 14.63 0.56 -8.54
CA ILE A 143 13.53 1.19 -7.79
C ILE A 143 14.09 2.22 -6.80
N GLU A 144 15.16 1.88 -6.09
CA GLU A 144 15.84 2.80 -5.17
C GLU A 144 16.35 4.06 -5.90
N GLN A 145 16.96 3.89 -7.08
CA GLN A 145 17.52 5.01 -7.83
C GLN A 145 16.48 5.89 -8.52
N ASP A 146 15.35 5.31 -8.95
CA ASP A 146 14.30 6.03 -9.67
C ASP A 146 13.29 6.73 -8.74
N ALA A 147 13.13 6.21 -7.52
CA ALA A 147 12.17 6.71 -6.55
C ALA A 147 12.64 8.03 -5.91
N ASP A 148 11.73 9.01 -5.79
CA ASP A 148 12.02 10.23 -5.03
C ASP A 148 12.06 9.96 -3.51
N ILE A 149 11.22 9.03 -3.07
CA ILE A 149 11.02 8.67 -1.67
C ILE A 149 10.82 7.17 -1.58
N VAL A 150 11.55 6.53 -0.66
CA VAL A 150 11.34 5.13 -0.30
C VAL A 150 10.86 5.04 1.14
N MET A 151 9.76 4.34 1.35
CA MET A 151 9.18 4.07 2.67
C MET A 151 9.21 2.57 2.94
N LEU A 152 9.89 2.18 4.03
CA LEU A 152 9.88 0.80 4.50
C LEU A 152 8.97 0.70 5.72
N ILE A 153 8.04 -0.25 5.67
CA ILE A 153 7.06 -0.49 6.73
C ILE A 153 7.55 -1.68 7.56
N SER A 154 7.71 -1.45 8.87
CA SER A 154 8.07 -2.50 9.82
C SER A 154 7.03 -2.60 10.92
N LYS A 155 6.73 -3.83 11.35
CA LYS A 155 5.99 -4.06 12.59
C LYS A 155 7.02 -4.26 13.70
N PRO A 156 6.97 -3.51 14.81
CA PRO A 156 7.86 -3.75 15.92
C PRO A 156 7.67 -5.20 16.43
N PRO A 157 8.76 -5.87 16.86
CA PRO A 157 8.62 -7.18 17.48
C PRO A 157 7.65 -7.05 18.65
N ILE A 158 6.68 -7.97 18.71
CA ILE A 158 5.80 -8.06 19.87
C ILE A 158 6.72 -8.45 21.02
N SER A 159 7.08 -7.49 21.87
CA SER A 159 7.77 -7.80 23.12
C SER A 159 6.89 -8.81 23.85
N GLN A 160 7.30 -10.07 23.87
CA GLN A 160 6.67 -11.03 24.76
C GLN A 160 6.88 -10.48 26.17
N GLY A 161 5.78 -10.13 26.84
CA GLY A 161 5.82 -9.62 28.20
C GLY A 161 6.58 -10.59 29.10
N LYS A 162 7.72 -10.11 29.61
CA LYS A 162 8.57 -10.53 30.76
C LYS A 162 10.01 -10.15 30.37
N ALA A 163 10.63 -9.07 30.84
CA ALA A 163 10.55 -8.40 32.13
C ALA A 163 10.67 -6.88 31.99
N ALA A 164 9.65 -6.18 32.46
CA ALA A 164 9.74 -4.83 33.00
C ALA A 164 8.55 -4.65 33.96
N GLU A 165 8.37 -5.60 34.88
CA GLU A 165 7.68 -5.35 36.14
C GLU A 165 8.69 -4.65 37.07
N ALA A 166 8.94 -3.38 36.79
CA ALA A 166 9.44 -2.41 37.75
C ALA A 166 8.93 -1.06 37.25
N GLU A 167 7.94 -0.53 37.95
CA GLU A 167 7.29 0.78 37.73
C GLU A 167 6.33 0.88 36.53
N ALA A 168 5.20 0.17 36.60
CA ALA A 168 4.03 0.46 35.79
C ALA A 168 2.90 1.00 36.66
N GLU A 169 2.70 2.32 36.64
CA GLU A 169 1.40 2.90 36.98
C GLU A 169 0.34 2.37 35.98
N PRO A 170 -0.92 2.17 36.42
CA PRO A 170 -1.94 1.53 35.59
C PRO A 170 -2.32 2.40 34.38
N ARG A 171 -2.07 1.88 33.18
CA ARG A 171 -2.48 2.46 31.89
C ARG A 171 -4.01 2.45 31.74
N THR A 172 -4.58 3.56 31.29
CA THR A 172 -6.02 3.73 31.05
C THR A 172 -6.37 3.57 29.57
N VAL A 173 -7.67 3.45 29.26
CA VAL A 173 -8.28 3.14 27.94
C VAL A 173 -7.90 4.10 26.80
N THR A 174 -7.14 5.16 27.07
CA THR A 174 -6.66 6.17 26.12
C THR A 174 -5.32 5.83 25.44
N ASP A 175 -4.70 4.70 25.73
CA ASP A 175 -3.41 4.34 25.14
C ASP A 175 -3.51 4.10 23.61
N PRO A 176 -2.64 4.71 22.79
CA PRO A 176 -2.66 4.53 21.34
C PRO A 176 -2.24 3.10 20.94
N PRO A 177 -2.77 2.56 19.82
CA PRO A 177 -2.41 1.23 19.32
C PRO A 177 -0.91 1.17 18.96
N PRO A 178 -0.30 -0.04 18.93
CA PRO A 178 1.13 -0.19 18.64
C PRO A 178 1.48 0.43 17.29
N THR A 179 2.33 1.45 17.33
CA THR A 179 2.71 2.25 16.16
C THR A 179 3.61 1.43 15.23
N SER A 180 3.17 1.21 13.99
CA SER A 180 4.07 0.77 12.92
C SER A 180 5.12 1.86 12.68
N THR A 181 6.41 1.49 12.76
CA THR A 181 7.50 2.41 12.45
C THR A 181 7.73 2.44 10.95
N CYS A 182 7.54 3.61 10.34
CA CYS A 182 7.87 3.91 8.95
C CYS A 182 9.22 4.63 8.90
N SER A 183 10.23 4.03 8.26
CA SER A 183 11.49 4.71 7.98
C SER A 183 11.38 5.39 6.61
N LEU A 184 11.48 6.71 6.60
CA LEU A 184 11.52 7.52 5.38
C LEU A 184 12.97 7.66 4.92
N ILE A 185 13.28 7.16 3.73
CA ILE A 185 14.59 7.31 3.10
C ILE A 185 14.39 8.17 1.86
N ARG A 186 15.08 9.31 1.79
CA ARG A 186 15.14 10.12 0.57
C ARG A 186 16.19 9.51 -0.36
N GLY A 187 15.79 9.27 -1.62
CA GLY A 187 16.72 8.91 -2.70
C GLY A 187 17.57 10.09 -3.13
#